data_AF-A0A9Q4GSJ1-F1
#
_entry.id   AF-A0A9Q4GSJ1-F1
#
_cell.length_a   1.000
_cell.length_b   1.000
_cell.length_c   1.000
_cell.angle_alpha   90.00
_cell.angle_beta   90.00
_cell.angle_gamma   90.00
#
_symmetry.space_group_name_H-M   'P 1'
#
loop_
_entity.id
_entity.type
_entity.pdbx_description
1 polymer ?
#
loop_
_entity_poly.entity_id
_entity_poly.type
_entity_poly.pdbx_seq_one_letter_code
_entity_poly.pdbx_strand_id
1 'polypeptide(L)'
;MKPFTEVTPHGFGSGTLFEFAEKKTDGDRAVGVSEIEQVTTGLGQFILENYEYVDDVHKDSSKKAAEQDGRIAQVHQTVTDTSGRVNTLEKKTEFLENKTQAMDAQLDITARKAEHNNTLIGTFPGMIKQEIETQQNYVNGQITSLRSQIYSNEYAVRQEHADSAKVVTRLLLDATDGLETDVDKLKNKVLAVELQAGFAKDSAYTSEKDIRENKNQLSTQSRDIAKNKKLLESAKVVTSVLADATLALEGDVDKLNTRISNASKKINTTTNIANQNTRDIAQQKVKVEKNTLDILKNRQDLRSLENDLRETNERLDNGLAASAALNGLFQPYGVGKLNITAAVGGYQSTQAVAVGTGYRFNENIAVKTGMAYTGSNDVMYNMAVNLEW
;
A
#
# COMPACT_ATOMS: atom_id res chain seq x y z
N MET A 1 174.81 -41.51 16.14
CA MET A 1 176.28 -41.41 16.11
C MET A 1 176.74 -40.92 17.48
N LYS A 2 177.31 -41.83 18.29
CA LYS A 2 178.12 -41.49 19.47
C LYS A 2 179.60 -41.58 19.04
N PRO A 3 180.52 -40.82 19.67
CA PRO A 3 181.92 -40.78 19.28
C PRO A 3 182.65 -42.05 19.73
N PHE A 4 183.65 -42.44 18.93
CA PHE A 4 184.59 -43.52 19.23
C PHE A 4 185.72 -42.96 20.08
N THR A 5 185.88 -43.50 21.29
CA THR A 5 187.02 -43.25 22.18
C THR A 5 188.11 -44.28 21.91
N GLU A 6 189.34 -43.80 21.94
CA GLU A 6 190.58 -44.57 21.84
C GLU A 6 190.63 -45.74 22.83
N VAL A 7 191.14 -46.87 22.34
CA VAL A 7 191.46 -48.05 23.12
C VAL A 7 192.95 -48.31 22.95
N THR A 8 193.68 -48.27 24.06
CA THR A 8 195.08 -48.70 24.17
C THR A 8 195.15 -50.01 24.98
N PRO A 9 195.94 -51.02 24.57
CA PRO A 9 196.11 -52.27 25.31
C PRO A 9 197.07 -52.17 26.51
N HIS A 10 196.90 -53.09 27.47
CA HIS A 10 197.80 -53.34 28.60
C HIS A 10 199.06 -54.13 28.19
N GLY A 11 200.22 -53.77 28.75
CA GLY A 11 201.29 -54.73 29.11
C GLY A 11 202.69 -54.51 28.50
N PHE A 12 203.64 -54.05 29.35
CA PHE A 12 205.11 -53.92 29.24
C PHE A 12 205.70 -52.65 28.58
N GLY A 13 206.54 -51.82 29.23
CA GLY A 13 207.33 -51.97 30.46
C GLY A 13 208.81 -52.09 30.10
N SER A 14 209.59 -51.01 30.30
CA SER A 14 210.97 -50.73 29.86
C SER A 14 212.08 -51.68 30.39
N GLY A 15 211.74 -52.91 30.74
CA GLY A 15 212.66 -53.90 31.31
C GLY A 15 213.05 -54.96 30.28
N THR A 16 214.35 -55.16 30.13
CA THR A 16 214.94 -56.32 29.46
C THR A 16 214.32 -57.61 30.02
N LEU A 17 213.78 -58.44 29.12
CA LEU A 17 213.09 -59.69 29.47
C LEU A 17 213.99 -60.74 30.15
N PHE A 18 215.30 -60.66 29.91
CA PHE A 18 216.30 -61.63 30.34
C PHE A 18 217.56 -60.89 30.80
N GLU A 19 218.15 -61.27 31.95
CA GLU A 19 219.35 -60.66 32.57
C GLU A 19 220.47 -61.73 32.72
N PHE A 20 221.62 -61.53 32.05
CA PHE A 20 222.70 -62.53 31.92
C PHE A 20 224.04 -62.03 32.51
N ALA A 21 224.76 -62.88 33.25
CA ALA A 21 225.94 -62.48 34.03
C ALA A 21 227.24 -62.30 33.22
N GLU A 22 228.08 -61.36 33.66
CA GLU A 22 229.26 -60.86 32.94
C GLU A 22 230.48 -61.80 32.89
N LYS A 23 230.59 -62.69 33.87
CA LYS A 23 231.76 -63.56 34.04
C LYS A 23 231.35 -64.98 34.33
N LYS A 24 231.80 -65.87 33.43
CA LYS A 24 231.66 -67.33 33.48
C LYS A 24 233.05 -67.98 33.39
N THR A 25 233.20 -69.08 34.12
CA THR A 25 234.38 -69.95 34.19
C THR A 25 233.89 -71.41 34.14
N ASP A 26 234.64 -72.35 33.54
CA ASP A 26 234.26 -73.76 33.30
C ASP A 26 233.63 -74.45 34.53
N GLY A 27 232.62 -75.29 34.31
CA GLY A 27 232.07 -76.21 35.31
C GLY A 27 230.88 -75.71 36.14
N ASP A 28 230.58 -74.41 36.18
CA ASP A 28 229.50 -73.92 37.05
C ASP A 28 228.09 -74.17 36.48
N ARG A 29 227.39 -75.13 37.08
CA ARG A 29 226.00 -75.52 36.78
C ARG A 29 224.98 -74.48 37.25
N ALA A 30 225.34 -73.58 38.16
CA ALA A 30 224.35 -72.72 38.81
C ALA A 30 223.74 -71.68 37.86
N VAL A 31 224.52 -71.12 36.92
CA VAL A 31 224.08 -69.97 36.11
C VAL A 31 223.16 -70.37 34.95
N GLY A 32 223.47 -71.44 34.22
CA GLY A 32 222.67 -71.87 33.06
C GLY A 32 221.25 -72.36 33.42
N VAL A 33 221.08 -72.97 34.61
CA VAL A 33 219.77 -73.38 35.14
C VAL A 33 218.86 -72.16 35.36
N SER A 34 219.41 -71.04 35.84
CA SER A 34 218.64 -69.80 36.10
C SER A 34 218.17 -69.11 34.82
N GLU A 35 218.99 -69.10 33.77
CA GLU A 35 218.72 -68.38 32.52
C GLU A 35 217.56 -69.00 31.70
N ILE A 36 217.54 -70.34 31.52
CA ILE A 36 216.47 -71.04 30.76
C ILE A 36 215.11 -71.04 31.50
N GLU A 37 215.07 -71.16 32.83
CA GLU A 37 213.79 -71.20 33.56
C GLU A 37 213.13 -69.82 33.70
N GLN A 38 213.90 -68.72 33.68
CA GLN A 38 213.35 -67.37 33.48
C GLN A 38 212.57 -67.28 32.16
N VAL A 39 213.06 -67.94 31.09
CA VAL A 39 212.31 -68.07 29.81
C VAL A 39 211.02 -68.87 30.02
N THR A 40 211.08 -70.00 30.72
CA THR A 40 209.90 -70.83 31.06
C THR A 40 208.82 -70.02 31.78
N THR A 41 209.21 -69.17 32.74
CA THR A 41 208.26 -68.38 33.54
C THR A 41 207.70 -67.19 32.76
N GLY A 42 208.54 -66.46 32.01
CA GLY A 42 208.12 -65.30 31.24
C GLY A 42 207.16 -65.64 30.09
N LEU A 43 207.44 -66.70 29.31
CA LEU A 43 206.56 -67.15 28.22
C LEU A 43 205.21 -67.68 28.74
N GLY A 44 205.22 -68.43 29.85
CA GLY A 44 204.00 -68.97 30.46
C GLY A 44 203.03 -67.86 30.90
N GLN A 45 203.55 -66.77 31.47
CA GLN A 45 202.73 -65.64 31.92
C GLN A 45 202.17 -64.81 30.76
N PHE A 46 202.95 -64.60 29.70
CA PHE A 46 202.51 -63.90 28.49
C PHE A 46 201.40 -64.64 27.71
N ILE A 47 201.44 -65.98 27.67
CA ILE A 47 200.38 -66.80 27.03
C ILE A 47 199.09 -66.75 27.84
N LEU A 48 199.16 -66.77 29.18
CA LEU A 48 197.98 -66.70 30.05
C LEU A 48 197.24 -65.36 29.92
N GLU A 49 197.96 -64.23 29.95
CA GLU A 49 197.38 -62.89 29.81
C GLU A 49 196.69 -62.68 28.45
N ASN A 50 197.25 -63.21 27.37
CA ASN A 50 196.60 -63.17 26.05
C ASN A 50 195.32 -64.04 25.99
N TYR A 51 195.29 -65.19 26.68
CA TYR A 51 194.10 -66.04 26.73
C TYR A 51 192.94 -65.36 27.49
N GLU A 52 193.22 -64.68 28.60
CA GLU A 52 192.22 -63.90 29.34
C GLU A 52 191.70 -62.71 28.53
N TYR A 53 192.55 -62.01 27.77
CA TYR A 53 192.12 -60.92 26.88
C TYR A 53 191.18 -61.42 25.76
N VAL A 54 191.47 -62.58 25.15
CA VAL A 54 190.60 -63.17 24.11
C VAL A 54 189.25 -63.63 24.69
N ASP A 55 189.21 -64.15 25.93
CA ASP A 55 187.95 -64.53 26.59
C ASP A 55 187.05 -63.31 26.89
N ASP A 56 187.62 -62.19 27.31
CA ASP A 56 186.88 -60.94 27.55
C ASP A 56 186.30 -60.34 26.25
N VAL A 57 187.08 -60.33 25.15
CA VAL A 57 186.60 -59.88 23.83
C VAL A 57 185.46 -60.78 23.30
N HIS A 58 185.53 -62.10 23.54
CA HIS A 58 184.47 -63.03 23.18
C HIS A 58 183.19 -62.81 23.98
N LYS A 59 183.31 -62.57 25.30
CA LYS A 59 182.17 -62.25 26.18
C LYS A 59 181.47 -60.95 25.78
N ASP A 60 182.20 -59.85 25.51
CA ASP A 60 181.60 -58.58 25.06
C ASP A 60 180.89 -58.72 23.70
N SER A 61 181.49 -59.47 22.77
CA SER A 61 180.88 -59.76 21.46
C SER A 61 179.57 -60.57 21.59
N SER A 62 179.51 -61.55 22.50
CA SER A 62 178.27 -62.31 22.74
C SER A 62 177.15 -61.45 23.32
N LYS A 63 177.49 -60.45 24.15
CA LYS A 63 176.51 -59.55 24.79
C LYS A 63 175.88 -58.58 23.79
N LYS A 64 176.68 -58.04 22.85
CA LYS A 64 176.18 -57.19 21.75
C LYS A 64 175.28 -57.94 20.76
N ALA A 65 175.56 -59.22 20.50
CA ALA A 65 174.71 -60.05 19.66
C ALA A 65 173.32 -60.27 20.30
N ALA A 66 173.26 -60.52 21.62
CA ALA A 66 172.00 -60.69 22.34
C ALA A 66 171.14 -59.40 22.36
N GLU A 67 171.74 -58.21 22.45
CA GLU A 67 170.99 -56.94 22.36
C GLU A 67 170.41 -56.68 20.96
N GLN A 68 171.09 -57.09 19.88
CA GLN A 68 170.57 -56.95 18.52
C GLN A 68 169.39 -57.88 18.24
N ASP A 69 169.44 -59.14 18.72
CA ASP A 69 168.32 -60.07 18.59
C ASP A 69 167.05 -59.57 19.32
N GLY A 70 167.23 -58.95 20.49
CA GLY A 70 166.13 -58.31 21.22
C GLY A 70 165.45 -57.18 20.44
N ARG A 71 166.21 -56.37 19.69
CA ARG A 71 165.67 -55.30 18.84
C ARG A 71 164.95 -55.84 17.60
N ILE A 72 165.45 -56.92 17.02
CA ILE A 72 164.83 -57.56 15.85
C ILE A 72 163.46 -58.16 16.22
N ALA A 73 163.33 -58.78 17.38
CA ALA A 73 162.06 -59.32 17.87
C ALA A 73 160.97 -58.22 18.03
N GLN A 74 161.34 -57.04 18.53
CA GLN A 74 160.41 -55.92 18.73
C GLN A 74 159.88 -55.34 17.40
N VAL A 75 160.75 -55.24 16.39
CA VAL A 75 160.35 -54.77 15.05
C VAL A 75 159.38 -55.75 14.39
N HIS A 76 159.60 -57.06 14.55
CA HIS A 76 158.75 -58.09 13.97
C HIS A 76 157.30 -58.06 14.52
N GLN A 77 157.16 -57.79 15.82
CA GLN A 77 155.84 -57.65 16.46
C GLN A 77 155.07 -56.44 15.90
N THR A 78 155.75 -55.31 15.68
CA THR A 78 155.13 -54.06 15.20
C THR A 78 154.63 -54.18 13.74
N VAL A 79 155.36 -54.91 12.91
CA VAL A 79 154.96 -55.19 11.51
C VAL A 79 153.72 -56.09 11.47
N THR A 80 153.65 -57.08 12.35
CA THR A 80 152.52 -58.02 12.43
C THR A 80 151.22 -57.32 12.81
N ASP A 81 151.23 -56.44 13.82
CA ASP A 81 150.04 -55.67 14.23
C ASP A 81 149.56 -54.69 13.13
N THR A 82 150.50 -54.09 12.39
CA THR A 82 150.17 -53.15 11.31
C THR A 82 149.46 -53.87 10.15
N SER A 83 149.89 -55.08 9.81
CA SER A 83 149.27 -55.91 8.77
C SER A 83 147.81 -56.27 9.11
N GLY A 84 147.51 -56.57 10.39
CA GLY A 84 146.14 -56.84 10.83
C GLY A 84 145.18 -55.65 10.67
N ARG A 85 145.66 -54.42 10.88
CA ARG A 85 144.86 -53.20 10.72
C ARG A 85 144.54 -52.88 9.26
N VAL A 86 145.45 -53.17 8.34
CA VAL A 86 145.26 -52.95 6.89
C VAL A 86 144.15 -53.87 6.36
N ASN A 87 144.17 -55.16 6.70
CA ASN A 87 143.13 -56.12 6.32
C ASN A 87 141.72 -55.73 6.80
N THR A 88 141.61 -55.02 7.94
CA THR A 88 140.32 -54.58 8.49
C THR A 88 139.75 -53.37 7.74
N LEU A 89 140.61 -52.50 7.20
CA LEU A 89 140.21 -51.33 6.42
C LEU A 89 139.74 -51.74 5.01
N GLU A 90 140.40 -52.72 4.40
CA GLU A 90 140.06 -53.21 3.07
C GLU A 90 138.61 -53.76 3.01
N LYS A 91 138.20 -54.54 4.02
CA LYS A 91 136.81 -55.02 4.15
C LYS A 91 135.77 -53.90 4.34
N LYS A 92 136.15 -52.75 4.91
CA LYS A 92 135.24 -51.60 5.06
C LYS A 92 135.03 -50.85 3.75
N THR A 93 136.04 -50.81 2.89
CA THR A 93 135.97 -50.16 1.57
C THR A 93 135.03 -50.92 0.64
N GLU A 94 135.14 -52.25 0.59
CA GLU A 94 134.22 -53.11 -0.20
C GLU A 94 132.74 -52.95 0.21
N PHE A 95 132.45 -52.74 1.49
CA PHE A 95 131.09 -52.52 1.98
C PHE A 95 130.51 -51.18 1.54
N LEU A 96 131.31 -50.11 1.52
CA LEU A 96 130.87 -48.78 1.11
C LEU A 96 130.64 -48.68 -0.40
N GLU A 97 131.43 -49.40 -1.19
CA GLU A 97 131.33 -49.44 -2.65
C GLU A 97 130.01 -50.10 -3.10
N ASN A 98 129.65 -51.25 -2.49
CA ASN A 98 128.36 -51.90 -2.73
C ASN A 98 127.14 -51.03 -2.33
N LYS A 99 127.26 -50.25 -1.24
CA LYS A 99 126.18 -49.33 -0.82
C LYS A 99 126.00 -48.15 -1.78
N THR A 100 127.06 -47.74 -2.47
CA THR A 100 127.04 -46.62 -3.43
C THR A 100 126.37 -47.06 -4.74
N GLN A 101 126.66 -48.26 -5.24
CA GLN A 101 125.98 -48.81 -6.43
C GLN A 101 124.47 -49.02 -6.20
N ALA A 102 124.05 -49.37 -4.99
CA ALA A 102 122.62 -49.50 -4.66
C ALA A 102 121.85 -48.16 -4.63
N MET A 103 122.51 -47.04 -4.27
CA MET A 103 121.88 -45.72 -4.27
C MET A 103 121.72 -45.16 -5.68
N ASP A 104 122.67 -45.41 -6.58
CA ASP A 104 122.59 -44.95 -7.98
C ASP A 104 121.41 -45.59 -8.73
N ALA A 105 121.12 -46.87 -8.47
CA ALA A 105 119.96 -47.56 -9.02
C ALA A 105 118.62 -46.99 -8.52
N GLN A 106 118.54 -46.47 -7.28
CA GLN A 106 117.32 -45.82 -6.77
C GLN A 106 117.09 -44.42 -7.35
N LEU A 107 118.18 -43.68 -7.67
CA LEU A 107 118.07 -42.35 -8.26
C LEU A 107 117.46 -42.41 -9.68
N ASP A 108 117.86 -43.40 -10.48
CA ASP A 108 117.36 -43.62 -11.85
C ASP A 108 115.86 -44.00 -11.91
N ILE A 109 115.37 -44.80 -10.95
CA ILE A 109 113.93 -45.14 -10.85
C ILE A 109 113.10 -43.89 -10.48
N THR A 110 113.64 -43.02 -9.64
CA THR A 110 112.94 -41.81 -9.20
C THR A 110 112.86 -40.77 -10.32
N ALA A 111 113.91 -40.62 -11.14
CA ALA A 111 113.91 -39.76 -12.32
C ALA A 111 112.85 -40.19 -13.35
N ARG A 112 112.73 -41.51 -13.64
CA ARG A 112 111.72 -42.03 -14.59
C ARG A 112 110.27 -41.84 -14.13
N LYS A 113 109.98 -41.90 -12.82
CA LYS A 113 108.63 -41.59 -12.29
C LYS A 113 108.26 -40.11 -12.44
N ALA A 114 109.22 -39.19 -12.31
CA ALA A 114 108.96 -37.76 -12.50
C ALA A 114 108.61 -37.43 -13.95
N GLU A 115 109.27 -38.05 -14.93
CA GLU A 115 108.99 -37.85 -16.36
C GLU A 115 107.60 -38.38 -16.76
N HIS A 116 107.19 -39.55 -16.25
CA HIS A 116 105.85 -40.10 -16.49
C HIS A 116 104.72 -39.20 -15.94
N ASN A 117 104.88 -38.66 -14.72
CA ASN A 117 103.89 -37.76 -14.12
C ASN A 117 103.74 -36.45 -14.91
N ASN A 118 104.84 -35.90 -15.45
CA ASN A 118 104.77 -34.68 -16.25
C ASN A 118 104.04 -34.90 -17.59
N THR A 119 104.15 -36.11 -18.16
CA THR A 119 103.44 -36.49 -19.39
C THR A 119 101.92 -36.63 -19.17
N LEU A 120 101.51 -37.22 -18.04
CA LEU A 120 100.09 -37.33 -17.64
C LEU A 120 99.47 -35.96 -17.38
N ILE A 121 100.17 -35.04 -16.72
CA ILE A 121 99.69 -33.68 -16.44
C ILE A 121 99.45 -32.88 -17.73
N GLY A 122 100.26 -33.08 -18.77
CA GLY A 122 100.06 -32.44 -20.08
C GLY A 122 98.78 -32.86 -20.82
N THR A 123 98.21 -34.02 -20.51
CA THR A 123 97.04 -34.57 -21.21
C THR A 123 95.68 -34.20 -20.59
N PHE A 124 95.61 -33.82 -19.31
CA PHE A 124 94.36 -33.45 -18.64
C PHE A 124 93.58 -32.30 -19.29
N PRO A 125 94.19 -31.20 -19.79
CA PRO A 125 93.44 -30.11 -20.41
C PRO A 125 92.67 -30.52 -21.67
N GLY A 126 93.21 -31.45 -22.47
CA GLY A 126 92.56 -31.94 -23.68
C GLY A 126 91.31 -32.77 -23.39
N MET A 127 91.37 -33.64 -22.38
CA MET A 127 90.23 -34.46 -21.96
C MET A 127 89.11 -33.61 -21.35
N ILE A 128 89.45 -32.59 -20.54
CA ILE A 128 88.48 -31.65 -19.96
C ILE A 128 87.76 -30.87 -21.08
N LYS A 129 88.49 -30.43 -22.11
CA LYS A 129 87.89 -29.70 -23.24
C LYS A 129 86.87 -30.54 -24.01
N GLN A 130 87.19 -31.81 -24.27
CA GLN A 130 86.31 -32.72 -25.02
C GLN A 130 85.03 -33.07 -24.24
N GLU A 131 85.12 -33.24 -22.91
CA GLU A 131 83.94 -33.47 -22.05
C GLU A 131 83.03 -32.22 -22.00
N ILE A 132 83.62 -31.02 -21.92
CA ILE A 132 82.86 -29.75 -21.95
C ILE A 132 82.11 -29.59 -23.28
N GLU A 133 82.76 -29.82 -24.42
CA GLU A 133 82.13 -29.70 -25.74
C GLU A 133 80.96 -30.70 -25.92
N THR A 134 81.08 -31.90 -25.35
CA THR A 134 80.05 -32.94 -25.41
C THR A 134 78.80 -32.55 -24.60
N GLN A 135 78.98 -32.00 -23.39
CA GLN A 135 77.86 -31.53 -22.57
C GLN A 135 77.18 -30.28 -23.15
N GLN A 136 77.95 -29.38 -23.76
CA GLN A 136 77.42 -28.15 -24.37
C GLN A 136 76.47 -28.45 -25.56
N ASN A 137 76.80 -29.46 -26.36
CA ASN A 137 75.96 -29.90 -27.48
C ASN A 137 74.63 -30.53 -27.00
N TYR A 138 74.66 -31.34 -25.93
CA TYR A 138 73.45 -31.93 -25.34
C TYR A 138 72.49 -30.86 -24.79
N VAL A 139 73.03 -29.85 -24.08
CA VAL A 139 72.24 -28.75 -23.52
C VAL A 139 71.60 -27.89 -24.64
N ASN A 140 72.34 -27.60 -25.71
CA ASN A 140 71.79 -26.84 -26.84
C ASN A 140 70.66 -27.58 -27.56
N GLY A 141 70.73 -28.91 -27.67
CA GLY A 141 69.63 -29.73 -28.22
C GLY A 141 68.35 -29.61 -27.39
N GLN A 142 68.45 -29.70 -26.06
CA GLN A 142 67.31 -29.53 -25.14
C GLN A 142 66.71 -28.12 -25.21
N ILE A 143 67.56 -27.09 -25.24
CA ILE A 143 67.11 -25.68 -25.35
C ILE A 143 66.33 -25.45 -26.66
N THR A 144 66.76 -26.06 -27.76
CA THR A 144 66.12 -25.91 -29.07
C THR A 144 64.74 -26.58 -29.07
N SER A 145 64.61 -27.78 -28.49
CA SER A 145 63.34 -28.50 -28.34
C SER A 145 62.34 -27.72 -27.47
N LEU A 146 62.79 -27.24 -26.31
CA LEU A 146 61.97 -26.40 -25.41
C LEU A 146 61.48 -25.13 -26.10
N ARG A 147 62.34 -24.47 -26.89
CA ARG A 147 61.96 -23.28 -27.66
C ARG A 147 60.85 -23.58 -28.67
N SER A 148 60.91 -24.71 -29.36
CA SER A 148 59.87 -25.13 -30.31
C SER A 148 58.53 -25.41 -29.63
N GLN A 149 58.55 -26.02 -28.44
CA GLN A 149 57.35 -26.26 -27.63
C GLN A 149 56.73 -24.95 -27.13
N ILE A 150 57.55 -24.01 -26.67
CA ILE A 150 57.10 -22.67 -26.24
C ILE A 150 56.37 -21.96 -27.39
N TYR A 151 56.93 -21.95 -28.61
CA TYR A 151 56.26 -21.34 -29.77
C TYR A 151 54.91 -21.99 -30.12
N SER A 152 54.84 -23.32 -30.04
CA SER A 152 53.58 -24.05 -30.33
C SER A 152 52.50 -23.76 -29.27
N ASN A 153 52.91 -23.72 -28.00
CA ASN A 153 52.01 -23.40 -26.89
C ASN A 153 51.53 -21.95 -26.97
N GLU A 154 52.40 -20.99 -27.30
CA GLU A 154 52.01 -19.58 -27.46
C GLU A 154 50.99 -19.38 -28.59
N TYR A 155 51.16 -20.10 -29.71
CA TYR A 155 50.22 -20.04 -30.83
C TYR A 155 48.85 -20.63 -30.47
N ALA A 156 48.80 -21.77 -29.79
CA ALA A 156 47.55 -22.41 -29.36
C ALA A 156 46.77 -21.52 -28.38
N VAL A 157 47.44 -20.95 -27.38
CA VAL A 157 46.84 -20.05 -26.39
C VAL A 157 46.24 -18.80 -27.06
N ARG A 158 46.95 -18.18 -28.02
CA ARG A 158 46.45 -16.98 -28.72
C ARG A 158 45.18 -17.25 -29.54
N GLN A 159 45.07 -18.41 -30.20
CA GLN A 159 43.90 -18.73 -31.01
C GLN A 159 42.66 -19.06 -30.16
N GLU A 160 42.83 -19.84 -29.09
CA GLU A 160 41.73 -20.17 -28.19
C GLU A 160 41.16 -18.92 -27.49
N HIS A 161 42.01 -17.96 -27.12
CA HIS A 161 41.59 -16.65 -26.61
C HIS A 161 40.89 -15.78 -27.67
N ALA A 162 41.33 -15.81 -28.94
CA ALA A 162 40.72 -15.02 -30.01
C ALA A 162 39.31 -15.52 -30.37
N ASP A 163 39.10 -16.84 -30.43
CA ASP A 163 37.80 -17.41 -30.77
C ASP A 163 36.80 -17.35 -29.62
N SER A 164 37.24 -17.56 -28.37
CA SER A 164 36.39 -17.32 -27.19
C SER A 164 35.94 -15.86 -27.08
N ALA A 165 36.83 -14.90 -27.34
CA ALA A 165 36.47 -13.49 -27.36
C ALA A 165 35.41 -13.16 -28.43
N LYS A 166 35.55 -13.69 -29.66
CA LYS A 166 34.55 -13.51 -30.72
C LYS A 166 33.18 -14.08 -30.35
N VAL A 167 33.14 -15.27 -29.75
CA VAL A 167 31.88 -15.91 -29.32
C VAL A 167 31.20 -15.07 -28.24
N VAL A 168 31.95 -14.60 -27.25
CA VAL A 168 31.42 -13.73 -26.19
C VAL A 168 30.92 -12.41 -26.76
N THR A 169 31.66 -11.76 -27.66
CA THR A 169 31.22 -10.52 -28.31
C THR A 169 29.92 -10.72 -29.10
N ARG A 170 29.78 -11.84 -29.82
CA ARG A 170 28.57 -12.14 -30.58
C ARG A 170 27.36 -12.37 -29.68
N LEU A 171 27.51 -13.15 -28.61
CA LEU A 171 26.46 -13.37 -27.62
C LEU A 171 26.03 -12.05 -26.94
N LEU A 172 26.98 -11.16 -26.65
CA LEU A 172 26.69 -9.83 -26.11
C LEU A 172 25.94 -8.94 -27.12
N LEU A 173 26.30 -8.99 -28.40
CA LEU A 173 25.57 -8.27 -29.45
C LEU A 173 24.13 -8.79 -29.56
N ASP A 174 23.95 -10.11 -29.69
CA ASP A 174 22.64 -10.73 -29.80
C ASP A 174 21.76 -10.42 -28.56
N ALA A 175 22.35 -10.42 -27.36
CA ALA A 175 21.66 -10.01 -26.14
C ALA A 175 21.30 -8.52 -26.13
N THR A 176 22.17 -7.67 -26.69
CA THR A 176 21.94 -6.22 -26.81
C THR A 176 20.79 -5.93 -27.78
N ASP A 177 20.79 -6.57 -28.94
CA ASP A 177 19.72 -6.45 -29.95
C ASP A 177 18.38 -6.96 -29.40
N GLY A 178 18.42 -8.06 -28.63
CA GLY A 178 17.25 -8.59 -27.92
C GLY A 178 16.69 -7.59 -26.90
N LEU A 179 17.56 -6.97 -26.10
CA LEU A 179 17.19 -5.93 -25.13
C LEU A 179 16.64 -4.67 -25.82
N GLU A 180 17.24 -4.23 -26.92
CA GLU A 180 16.76 -3.08 -27.69
C GLU A 180 15.34 -3.33 -28.23
N THR A 181 15.11 -4.53 -28.78
CA THR A 181 13.79 -4.97 -29.23
C THR A 181 12.76 -4.97 -28.10
N ASP A 182 13.12 -5.46 -26.91
CA ASP A 182 12.21 -5.49 -25.76
C ASP A 182 11.96 -4.09 -25.18
N VAL A 183 12.96 -3.21 -25.19
CA VAL A 183 12.80 -1.79 -24.84
C VAL A 183 11.79 -1.12 -25.78
N ASP A 184 11.85 -1.37 -27.08
CA ASP A 184 10.89 -0.79 -28.03
C ASP A 184 9.47 -1.35 -27.85
N LYS A 185 9.33 -2.65 -27.57
CA LYS A 185 8.02 -3.22 -27.17
C LYS A 185 7.48 -2.56 -25.91
N LEU A 186 8.34 -2.31 -24.92
CA LEU A 186 7.96 -1.64 -23.67
C LEU A 186 7.55 -0.18 -23.91
N LYS A 187 8.30 0.59 -24.72
CA LYS A 187 7.91 1.96 -25.11
C LYS A 187 6.53 1.98 -25.74
N ASN A 188 6.25 1.07 -26.68
CA ASN A 188 4.95 0.98 -27.34
C ASN A 188 3.82 0.63 -26.36
N LYS A 189 4.06 -0.28 -25.40
CA LYS A 189 3.10 -0.59 -24.33
C LYS A 189 2.86 0.61 -23.41
N VAL A 190 3.91 1.35 -23.04
CA VAL A 190 3.81 2.57 -22.22
C VAL A 190 2.98 3.63 -22.94
N LEU A 191 3.27 3.90 -24.22
CA LEU A 191 2.50 4.82 -25.07
C LEU A 191 1.01 4.43 -25.14
N ALA A 192 0.71 3.14 -25.31
CA ALA A 192 -0.67 2.66 -25.32
C ALA A 192 -1.38 2.89 -23.97
N VAL A 193 -0.70 2.64 -22.85
CA VAL A 193 -1.23 2.88 -21.51
C VAL A 193 -1.45 4.38 -21.25
N GLU A 194 -0.51 5.24 -21.66
CA GLU A 194 -0.65 6.69 -21.54
C GLU A 194 -1.84 7.23 -22.35
N LEU A 195 -2.03 6.73 -23.57
CA LEU A 195 -3.17 7.10 -24.41
C LEU A 195 -4.50 6.67 -23.77
N GLN A 196 -4.55 5.44 -23.24
CA GLN A 196 -5.73 4.91 -22.57
C GLN A 196 -6.05 5.67 -21.27
N ALA A 197 -5.02 6.07 -20.51
CA ALA A 197 -5.16 6.92 -19.34
C ALA A 197 -5.68 8.32 -19.70
N GLY A 198 -5.24 8.88 -20.84
CA GLY A 198 -5.78 10.13 -21.40
C GLY A 198 -7.28 10.03 -21.69
N PHE A 199 -7.69 9.02 -22.45
CA PHE A 199 -9.12 8.79 -22.73
C PHE A 199 -9.96 8.56 -21.47
N ALA A 200 -9.43 7.81 -20.50
CA ALA A 200 -10.12 7.58 -19.24
C ALA A 200 -10.30 8.87 -18.44
N LYS A 201 -9.29 9.74 -18.43
CA LYS A 201 -9.34 11.07 -17.79
C LYS A 201 -10.39 11.96 -18.44
N ASP A 202 -10.44 12.03 -19.76
CA ASP A 202 -11.42 12.84 -20.48
C ASP A 202 -12.86 12.33 -20.25
N SER A 203 -13.05 11.01 -20.30
CA SER A 203 -14.34 10.39 -19.98
C SER A 203 -14.79 10.68 -18.54
N ALA A 204 -13.86 10.68 -17.59
CA ALA A 204 -14.15 11.02 -16.20
C ALA A 204 -14.57 12.49 -16.06
N TYR A 205 -13.89 13.42 -16.74
CA TYR A 205 -14.28 14.83 -16.75
C TYR A 205 -15.67 15.07 -17.34
N THR A 206 -16.01 14.41 -18.46
CA THR A 206 -17.35 14.50 -19.04
C THR A 206 -18.41 13.96 -18.09
N SER A 207 -18.15 12.80 -17.47
CA SER A 207 -19.06 12.22 -16.48
C SER A 207 -19.27 13.14 -15.27
N GLU A 208 -18.22 13.79 -14.78
CA GLU A 208 -18.32 14.74 -13.67
C GLU A 208 -19.17 15.97 -14.03
N LYS A 209 -19.02 16.47 -15.26
CA LYS A 209 -19.85 17.56 -15.79
C LYS A 209 -21.33 17.16 -15.83
N ASP A 210 -21.64 15.99 -16.38
CA ASP A 210 -23.01 15.49 -16.51
C ASP A 210 -23.65 15.26 -15.12
N ILE A 211 -22.89 14.72 -14.16
CA ILE A 211 -23.34 14.56 -12.77
C ILE A 211 -23.71 15.91 -12.14
N ARG A 212 -22.89 16.94 -12.40
CA ARG A 212 -23.14 18.30 -11.88
C ARG A 212 -24.41 18.90 -12.49
N GLU A 213 -24.63 18.69 -13.79
CA GLU A 213 -25.82 19.16 -14.49
C GLU A 213 -27.08 18.44 -13.99
N ASN A 214 -27.02 17.12 -13.86
CA ASN A 214 -28.09 16.30 -13.26
C ASN A 214 -28.41 16.73 -11.82
N LYS A 215 -27.41 17.05 -11.01
CA LYS A 215 -27.60 17.57 -9.65
C LYS A 215 -28.36 18.91 -9.64
N ASN A 216 -28.05 19.80 -10.58
CA ASN A 216 -28.74 21.08 -10.71
C ASN A 216 -30.20 20.90 -11.17
N GLN A 217 -30.45 19.98 -12.10
CA GLN A 217 -31.80 19.62 -12.54
C GLN A 217 -32.63 19.03 -11.38
N LEU A 218 -32.07 18.09 -10.61
CA LEU A 218 -32.72 17.50 -9.43
C LEU A 218 -33.06 18.55 -8.37
N SER A 219 -32.16 19.51 -8.12
CA SER A 219 -32.40 20.63 -7.19
C SER A 219 -33.58 21.51 -7.67
N THR A 220 -33.68 21.74 -8.98
CA THR A 220 -34.80 22.50 -9.56
C THR A 220 -36.12 21.73 -9.46
N GLN A 221 -36.12 20.45 -9.82
CA GLN A 221 -37.28 19.58 -9.67
C GLN A 221 -37.75 19.50 -8.21
N SER A 222 -36.83 19.40 -7.25
CA SER A 222 -37.17 19.41 -5.82
C SER A 222 -37.87 20.70 -5.38
N ARG A 223 -37.46 21.86 -5.93
CA ARG A 223 -38.12 23.14 -5.65
C ARG A 223 -39.52 23.19 -6.26
N ASP A 224 -39.70 22.68 -7.48
CA ASP A 224 -41.00 22.68 -8.15
C ASP A 224 -41.97 21.68 -7.49
N ILE A 225 -41.51 20.52 -7.04
CA ILE A 225 -42.31 19.60 -6.21
C ILE A 225 -42.79 20.29 -4.93
N ALA A 226 -41.93 21.07 -4.27
CA ALA A 226 -42.32 21.82 -3.07
C ALA A 226 -43.38 22.89 -3.38
N LYS A 227 -43.28 23.60 -4.51
CA LYS A 227 -44.32 24.55 -4.97
C LYS A 227 -45.63 23.83 -5.27
N ASN A 228 -45.58 22.74 -6.02
CA ASN A 228 -46.77 21.95 -6.37
C ASN A 228 -47.47 21.39 -5.13
N LYS A 229 -46.71 20.97 -4.11
CA LYS A 229 -47.28 20.58 -2.82
C LYS A 229 -48.07 21.72 -2.17
N LYS A 230 -47.53 22.95 -2.16
CA LYS A 230 -48.25 24.13 -1.62
C LYS A 230 -49.51 24.43 -2.43
N LEU A 231 -49.43 24.40 -3.76
CA LEU A 231 -50.60 24.60 -4.64
C LEU A 231 -51.69 23.55 -4.39
N LEU A 232 -51.30 22.29 -4.18
CA LEU A 232 -52.24 21.22 -3.86
C LEU A 232 -52.95 21.45 -2.53
N GLU A 233 -52.23 21.90 -1.49
CA GLU A 233 -52.86 22.25 -0.22
C GLU A 233 -53.83 23.44 -0.36
N SER A 234 -53.47 24.48 -1.14
CA SER A 234 -54.40 25.57 -1.46
C SER A 234 -55.64 25.09 -2.22
N ALA A 235 -55.48 24.17 -3.19
CA ALA A 235 -56.59 23.62 -3.96
C ALA A 235 -57.55 22.80 -3.08
N LYS A 236 -57.05 22.06 -2.08
CA LYS A 236 -57.89 21.36 -1.10
C LYS A 236 -58.75 22.32 -0.29
N VAL A 237 -58.18 23.44 0.17
CA VAL A 237 -58.94 24.49 0.89
C VAL A 237 -60.02 25.10 0.00
N VAL A 238 -59.72 25.40 -1.27
CA VAL A 238 -60.73 25.90 -2.21
C VAL A 238 -61.86 24.88 -2.39
N THR A 239 -61.52 23.60 -2.49
CA THR A 239 -62.51 22.52 -2.64
C THR A 239 -63.42 22.42 -1.41
N SER A 240 -62.88 22.52 -0.20
CA SER A 240 -63.71 22.50 1.02
C SER A 240 -64.63 23.71 1.10
N VAL A 241 -64.13 24.92 0.78
CA VAL A 241 -64.94 26.15 0.75
C VAL A 241 -66.07 26.04 -0.27
N LEU A 242 -65.81 25.46 -1.45
CA LEU A 242 -66.84 25.23 -2.45
C LEU A 242 -67.89 24.21 -1.98
N ALA A 243 -67.49 23.16 -1.28
CA ALA A 243 -68.41 22.19 -0.71
C ALA A 243 -69.32 22.85 0.35
N ASP A 244 -68.75 23.64 1.26
CA ASP A 244 -69.52 24.38 2.28
C ASP A 244 -70.50 25.38 1.65
N ALA A 245 -70.06 26.11 0.62
CA ALA A 245 -70.90 27.05 -0.12
C ALA A 245 -72.06 26.32 -0.85
N THR A 246 -71.80 25.12 -1.38
CA THR A 246 -72.83 24.31 -2.03
C THR A 246 -73.88 23.85 -1.03
N LEU A 247 -73.47 23.33 0.14
CA LEU A 247 -74.38 22.95 1.22
C LEU A 247 -75.22 24.13 1.72
N ALA A 248 -74.63 25.32 1.83
CA ALA A 248 -75.35 26.52 2.21
C ALA A 248 -76.42 26.91 1.16
N LEU A 249 -76.09 26.83 -0.13
CA LEU A 249 -77.03 27.08 -1.22
C LEU A 249 -78.17 26.05 -1.26
N GLU A 250 -77.88 24.76 -1.04
CA GLU A 250 -78.90 23.72 -0.92
C GLU A 250 -79.89 24.06 0.22
N GLY A 251 -79.39 24.46 1.39
CA GLY A 251 -80.22 24.87 2.51
C GLY A 251 -81.08 26.12 2.22
N ASP A 252 -80.57 27.08 1.44
CA ASP A 252 -81.34 28.26 1.03
C ASP A 252 -82.40 27.92 -0.05
N VAL A 253 -82.12 26.99 -0.95
CA VAL A 253 -83.10 26.45 -1.90
C VAL A 253 -84.26 25.76 -1.16
N ASP A 254 -83.97 24.97 -0.12
CA ASP A 254 -85.02 24.33 0.70
C ASP A 254 -85.92 25.33 1.43
N LYS A 255 -85.32 26.40 1.99
CA LYS A 255 -86.09 27.51 2.57
C LYS A 255 -86.96 28.19 1.53
N LEU A 256 -86.44 28.41 0.32
CA LEU A 256 -87.18 29.03 -0.77
C LEU A 256 -88.36 28.15 -1.21
N ASN A 257 -88.15 26.85 -1.37
CA ASN A 257 -89.20 25.87 -1.67
C ASN A 257 -90.31 25.89 -0.62
N THR A 258 -89.94 25.95 0.67
CA THR A 258 -90.91 26.08 1.77
C THR A 258 -91.72 27.38 1.67
N ARG A 259 -91.06 28.51 1.38
CA ARG A 259 -91.74 29.81 1.19
C ARG A 259 -92.69 29.78 0.01
N ILE A 260 -92.30 29.18 -1.11
CA ILE A 260 -93.13 29.03 -2.32
C ILE A 260 -94.36 28.16 -2.02
N SER A 261 -94.18 27.04 -1.33
CA SER A 261 -95.29 26.16 -0.93
C SER A 261 -96.30 26.89 -0.04
N ASN A 262 -95.82 27.65 0.95
CA ASN A 262 -96.67 28.45 1.83
C ASN A 262 -97.39 29.58 1.07
N ALA A 263 -96.70 30.27 0.17
CA ALA A 263 -97.30 31.29 -0.69
C ALA A 263 -98.41 30.68 -1.57
N SER A 264 -98.16 29.52 -2.16
CA SER A 264 -99.13 28.79 -2.98
C SER A 264 -100.39 28.41 -2.18
N LYS A 265 -100.23 27.91 -0.95
CA LYS A 265 -101.36 27.65 -0.04
C LYS A 265 -102.18 28.91 0.24
N LYS A 266 -101.50 30.04 0.51
CA LYS A 266 -102.17 31.33 0.77
C LYS A 266 -102.95 31.81 -0.46
N ILE A 267 -102.36 31.71 -1.65
CA ILE A 267 -103.02 32.05 -2.92
C ILE A 267 -104.29 31.22 -3.13
N ASN A 268 -104.23 29.91 -2.88
CA ASN A 268 -105.40 29.04 -2.99
C ASN A 268 -106.51 29.45 -2.02
N THR A 269 -106.17 29.75 -0.76
CA THR A 269 -107.13 30.26 0.22
C THR A 269 -107.74 31.59 -0.23
N THR A 270 -106.92 32.54 -0.69
CA THR A 270 -107.39 33.83 -1.19
C THR A 270 -108.30 33.66 -2.40
N THR A 271 -107.97 32.76 -3.33
CA THR A 271 -108.79 32.46 -4.51
C THR A 271 -110.15 31.88 -4.11
N ASN A 272 -110.17 30.95 -3.16
CA ASN A 272 -111.41 30.37 -2.64
C ASN A 272 -112.30 31.42 -1.96
N ILE A 273 -111.71 32.31 -1.16
CA ILE A 273 -112.44 33.43 -0.53
C ILE A 273 -112.99 34.38 -1.59
N ALA A 274 -112.19 34.75 -2.60
CA ALA A 274 -112.63 35.61 -3.69
C ALA A 274 -113.82 35.00 -4.44
N ASN A 275 -113.75 33.71 -4.78
CA ASN A 275 -114.84 32.99 -5.42
C ASN A 275 -116.10 32.93 -4.53
N GLN A 276 -115.94 32.76 -3.21
CA GLN A 276 -117.07 32.79 -2.28
C GLN A 276 -117.71 34.18 -2.24
N ASN A 277 -116.91 35.24 -2.11
CA ASN A 277 -117.40 36.62 -2.11
C ASN A 277 -118.14 36.95 -3.41
N THR A 278 -117.64 36.49 -4.57
CA THR A 278 -118.33 36.66 -5.86
C THR A 278 -119.73 36.01 -5.83
N ARG A 279 -119.87 34.81 -5.26
CA ARG A 279 -121.18 34.15 -5.10
C ARG A 279 -122.08 34.89 -4.14
N ASP A 280 -121.56 35.33 -3.00
CA ASP A 280 -122.32 36.06 -1.99
C ASP A 280 -122.84 37.40 -2.53
N ILE A 281 -122.01 38.13 -3.30
CA ILE A 281 -122.40 39.36 -3.98
C ILE A 281 -123.52 39.09 -5.00
N ALA A 282 -123.42 38.01 -5.79
CA ALA A 282 -124.46 37.64 -6.74
C ALA A 282 -125.80 37.32 -6.03
N GLN A 283 -125.75 36.60 -4.91
CA GLN A 283 -126.94 36.32 -4.10
C GLN A 283 -127.53 37.60 -3.47
N GLN A 284 -126.69 38.50 -2.96
CA GLN A 284 -127.12 39.78 -2.42
C GLN A 284 -127.79 40.64 -3.49
N LYS A 285 -127.25 40.67 -4.72
CA LYS A 285 -127.87 41.37 -5.85
C LYS A 285 -129.30 40.90 -6.10
N VAL A 286 -129.53 39.59 -6.15
CA VAL A 286 -130.88 39.02 -6.31
C VAL A 286 -131.82 39.41 -5.16
N LYS A 287 -131.33 39.37 -3.91
CA LYS A 287 -132.11 39.81 -2.74
C LYS A 287 -132.49 41.29 -2.83
N VAL A 288 -131.57 42.16 -3.27
CA VAL A 288 -131.81 43.60 -3.45
C VAL A 288 -132.84 43.85 -4.55
N GLU A 289 -132.74 43.15 -5.68
CA GLU A 289 -133.72 43.23 -6.77
C GLU A 289 -135.12 42.81 -6.29
N LYS A 290 -135.21 41.69 -5.55
CA LYS A 290 -136.47 41.24 -4.95
C LYS A 290 -137.04 42.26 -3.97
N ASN A 291 -136.23 42.76 -3.04
CA ASN A 291 -136.67 43.77 -2.07
C ASN A 291 -137.17 45.04 -2.78
N THR A 292 -136.53 45.43 -3.89
CA THR A 292 -136.94 46.58 -4.70
C THR A 292 -138.33 46.34 -5.30
N LEU A 293 -138.58 45.14 -5.84
CA LEU A 293 -139.91 44.76 -6.35
C LEU A 293 -140.97 44.72 -5.25
N ASP A 294 -140.65 44.13 -4.09
CA ASP A 294 -141.56 44.07 -2.95
C ASP A 294 -141.91 45.48 -2.44
N ILE A 295 -140.93 46.40 -2.39
CA ILE A 295 -141.18 47.81 -2.04
C ILE A 295 -142.10 48.47 -3.08
N LEU A 296 -141.90 48.25 -4.37
CA LEU A 296 -142.77 48.80 -5.42
C LEU A 296 -144.21 48.29 -5.28
N LYS A 297 -144.38 46.98 -5.02
CA LYS A 297 -145.69 46.38 -4.79
C LYS A 297 -146.35 46.96 -3.53
N ASN A 298 -145.63 47.01 -2.41
CA ASN A 298 -146.14 47.61 -1.18
C ASN A 298 -146.57 49.06 -1.38
N ARG A 299 -145.84 49.86 -2.18
CA ARG A 299 -146.24 51.24 -2.52
C ARG A 299 -147.53 51.30 -3.33
N GLN A 300 -147.76 50.35 -4.23
CA GLN A 300 -149.00 50.26 -4.98
C GLN A 300 -150.18 49.83 -4.09
N ASP A 301 -149.97 48.83 -3.23
CA ASP A 301 -150.96 48.33 -2.29
C ASP A 301 -151.34 49.45 -1.29
N LEU A 302 -150.37 50.23 -0.80
CA LEU A 302 -150.62 51.39 0.07
C LEU A 302 -151.45 52.48 -0.62
N ARG A 303 -151.20 52.79 -1.89
CA ARG A 303 -152.03 53.74 -2.65
C ARG A 303 -153.46 53.24 -2.85
N SER A 304 -153.62 51.93 -3.04
CA SER A 304 -154.94 51.31 -3.17
C SER A 304 -155.68 51.40 -1.84
N LEU A 305 -155.02 51.06 -0.74
CA LEU A 305 -155.55 51.20 0.61
C LEU A 305 -155.91 52.66 0.96
N GLU A 306 -155.09 53.63 0.54
CA GLU A 306 -155.39 55.06 0.71
C GLU A 306 -156.68 55.48 -0.02
N ASN A 307 -156.89 54.99 -1.24
CA ASN A 307 -158.12 55.23 -2.00
C ASN A 307 -159.33 54.54 -1.34
N ASP A 308 -159.19 53.27 -0.96
CA ASP A 308 -160.26 52.50 -0.31
C ASP A 308 -160.65 53.13 1.04
N LEU A 309 -159.68 53.63 1.81
CA LEU A 309 -159.92 54.37 3.05
C LEU A 309 -160.64 55.69 2.79
N ARG A 310 -160.25 56.45 1.76
CA ARG A 310 -160.95 57.68 1.37
C ARG A 310 -162.40 57.38 0.97
N GLU A 311 -162.63 56.38 0.12
CA GLU A 311 -163.98 55.97 -0.29
C GLU A 311 -164.81 55.48 0.91
N THR A 312 -164.21 54.70 1.81
CA THR A 312 -164.88 54.26 3.04
C THR A 312 -165.28 55.46 3.91
N ASN A 313 -164.39 56.45 4.06
CA ASN A 313 -164.69 57.65 4.82
C ASN A 313 -165.80 58.48 4.16
N GLU A 314 -165.79 58.61 2.82
CA GLU A 314 -166.87 59.27 2.07
C GLU A 314 -168.21 58.54 2.24
N ARG A 315 -168.24 57.20 2.13
CA ARG A 315 -169.46 56.40 2.37
C ARG A 315 -169.97 56.52 3.80
N LEU A 316 -169.07 56.60 4.79
CA LEU A 316 -169.44 56.85 6.19
C LEU A 316 -170.06 58.24 6.35
N ASP A 317 -169.43 59.27 5.81
CA ASP A 317 -169.94 60.65 5.85
C ASP A 317 -171.32 60.74 5.16
N ASN A 318 -171.48 60.09 4.01
CA ASN A 318 -172.76 59.93 3.30
C ASN A 318 -173.82 59.23 4.16
N GLY A 319 -173.48 58.09 4.76
CA GLY A 319 -174.38 57.33 5.62
C GLY A 319 -174.83 58.13 6.85
N LEU A 320 -173.93 58.89 7.46
CA LEU A 320 -174.24 59.75 8.60
C LEU A 320 -175.11 60.95 8.21
N ALA A 321 -174.81 61.61 7.07
CA ALA A 321 -175.64 62.69 6.54
C ALA A 321 -177.06 62.20 6.18
N ALA A 322 -177.16 61.02 5.54
CA ALA A 322 -178.42 60.38 5.20
C ALA A 322 -179.23 60.01 6.45
N SER A 323 -178.56 59.45 7.47
CA SER A 323 -179.18 59.17 8.76
C SER A 323 -179.73 60.45 9.43
N ALA A 324 -178.96 61.54 9.42
CA ALA A 324 -179.44 62.84 9.92
C ALA A 324 -180.68 63.32 9.16
N ALA A 325 -180.69 63.19 7.83
CA ALA A 325 -181.84 63.55 6.99
C ALA A 325 -183.08 62.70 7.31
N LEU A 326 -182.93 61.37 7.45
CA LEU A 326 -184.02 60.44 7.80
C LEU A 326 -184.62 60.72 9.17
N ASN A 327 -183.80 61.11 10.15
CA ASN A 327 -184.23 61.52 11.47
C ASN A 327 -185.01 62.85 11.45
N GLY A 328 -184.69 63.75 10.53
CA GLY A 328 -185.40 65.02 10.33
C GLY A 328 -186.80 64.86 9.71
N LEU A 329 -187.15 63.70 9.17
CA LEU A 329 -188.48 63.47 8.60
C LEU A 329 -189.56 63.55 9.69
N PHE A 330 -190.59 64.36 9.48
CA PHE A 330 -191.69 64.49 10.44
C PHE A 330 -192.50 63.19 10.59
N GLN A 331 -193.07 63.00 11.78
CA GLN A 331 -193.96 61.89 12.07
C GLN A 331 -195.40 62.23 11.61
N PRO A 332 -196.18 61.24 11.14
CA PRO A 332 -197.56 61.46 10.71
C PRO A 332 -198.45 61.88 11.90
N TYR A 333 -199.02 63.09 11.85
CA TYR A 333 -199.91 63.61 12.90
C TYR A 333 -201.37 63.20 12.72
N GLY A 334 -201.85 63.09 11.48
CA GLY A 334 -203.26 62.78 11.18
C GLY A 334 -203.57 61.29 11.22
N VAL A 335 -204.56 60.89 12.04
CA VAL A 335 -205.09 59.51 12.07
C VAL A 335 -205.83 59.21 10.76
N GLY A 336 -205.56 58.05 10.17
CA GLY A 336 -206.18 57.57 8.93
C GLY A 336 -205.71 58.28 7.64
N LYS A 337 -204.64 59.10 7.71
CA LYS A 337 -204.10 59.84 6.56
C LYS A 337 -202.66 59.45 6.25
N LEU A 338 -202.34 59.35 4.96
CA LEU A 338 -200.96 59.22 4.48
C LEU A 338 -200.24 60.58 4.55
N ASN A 339 -199.07 60.62 5.16
CA ASN A 339 -198.20 61.80 5.21
C ASN A 339 -196.95 61.53 4.36
N ILE A 340 -196.60 62.49 3.51
CA ILE A 340 -195.34 62.46 2.76
C ILE A 340 -194.47 63.56 3.36
N THR A 341 -193.27 63.19 3.80
CA THR A 341 -192.31 64.09 4.43
C THR A 341 -191.01 64.10 3.63
N ALA A 342 -190.36 65.25 3.58
CA ALA A 342 -189.05 65.42 3.01
C ALA A 342 -188.19 66.21 4.00
N ALA A 343 -186.92 65.84 4.13
CA ALA A 343 -185.97 66.47 5.03
C ALA A 343 -184.59 66.48 4.39
N VAL A 344 -183.77 67.44 4.77
CA VAL A 344 -182.37 67.52 4.35
C VAL A 344 -181.51 67.42 5.60
N GLY A 345 -180.46 66.62 5.54
CA GLY A 345 -179.50 66.42 6.63
C GLY A 345 -178.08 66.60 6.11
N GLY A 346 -177.15 66.88 7.02
CA GLY A 346 -175.75 67.05 6.68
C GLY A 346 -174.84 66.49 7.77
N TYR A 347 -173.68 65.99 7.34
CA TYR A 347 -172.59 65.57 8.20
C TYR A 347 -171.26 65.95 7.53
N GLN A 348 -170.39 66.66 8.25
CA GLN A 348 -169.17 67.26 7.69
C GLN A 348 -169.45 68.09 6.43
N SER A 349 -168.73 67.85 5.33
CA SER A 349 -168.93 68.53 4.04
C SER A 349 -169.97 67.84 3.15
N THR A 350 -170.67 66.83 3.66
CA THR A 350 -171.63 66.02 2.90
C THR A 350 -173.06 66.36 3.28
N GLN A 351 -173.93 66.42 2.27
CA GLN A 351 -175.36 66.69 2.42
C GLN A 351 -176.19 65.54 1.83
N ALA A 352 -177.31 65.26 2.44
CA ALA A 352 -178.22 64.20 2.06
C ALA A 352 -179.67 64.68 2.07
N VAL A 353 -180.47 64.16 1.15
CA VAL A 353 -181.90 64.44 1.08
C VAL A 353 -182.66 63.17 1.38
N ALA A 354 -183.58 63.26 2.34
CA ALA A 354 -184.48 62.20 2.73
C ALA A 354 -185.91 62.50 2.27
N VAL A 355 -186.59 61.47 1.80
CA VAL A 355 -188.03 61.47 1.56
C VAL A 355 -188.63 60.26 2.26
N GLY A 356 -189.78 60.44 2.89
CA GLY A 356 -190.44 59.37 3.61
C GLY A 356 -191.94 59.50 3.56
N THR A 357 -192.57 58.39 3.90
CA THR A 357 -194.01 58.30 4.03
C THR A 357 -194.35 57.73 5.39
N GLY A 358 -195.44 58.23 5.98
CA GLY A 358 -195.91 57.80 7.28
C GLY A 358 -197.42 57.63 7.27
N TYR A 359 -197.90 56.60 7.95
CA TYR A 359 -199.31 56.34 8.12
C TYR A 359 -199.60 56.08 9.59
N ARG A 360 -200.56 56.82 10.15
CA ARG A 360 -201.02 56.64 11.53
C ARG A 360 -202.35 55.90 11.50
N PHE A 361 -202.33 54.62 11.88
CA PHE A 361 -203.52 53.77 11.83
C PHE A 361 -204.57 54.22 12.85
N ASN A 362 -204.13 54.58 14.06
CA ASN A 362 -204.95 55.11 15.15
C ASN A 362 -204.09 55.99 16.07
N GLU A 363 -204.68 56.54 17.15
CA GLU A 363 -203.94 57.35 18.12
C GLU A 363 -202.81 56.59 18.83
N ASN A 364 -202.80 55.26 18.78
CA ASN A 364 -201.84 54.42 19.49
C ASN A 364 -200.78 53.77 18.58
N ILE A 365 -200.95 53.77 17.26
CA ILE A 365 -200.12 53.03 16.31
C ILE A 365 -199.83 53.88 15.09
N ALA A 366 -198.56 54.19 14.88
CA ALA A 366 -198.06 54.85 13.67
C ALA A 366 -196.91 54.06 13.05
N VAL A 367 -196.84 54.04 11.72
CA VAL A 367 -195.70 53.53 10.97
C VAL A 367 -195.12 54.63 10.10
N LYS A 368 -193.80 54.64 9.97
CA LYS A 368 -193.06 55.55 9.11
C LYS A 368 -191.97 54.79 8.40
N THR A 369 -191.76 55.11 7.13
CA THR A 369 -190.61 54.67 6.35
C THR A 369 -189.99 55.86 5.64
N GLY A 370 -188.68 55.84 5.47
CA GLY A 370 -187.94 56.86 4.76
C GLY A 370 -186.82 56.26 3.94
N MET A 371 -186.47 56.94 2.86
CA MET A 371 -185.26 56.71 2.09
C MET A 371 -184.50 58.03 1.95
N ALA A 372 -183.19 57.97 2.04
CA ALA A 372 -182.30 59.09 1.87
C ALA A 372 -181.28 58.80 0.79
N TYR A 373 -181.04 59.82 -0.03
CA TYR A 373 -180.09 59.81 -1.12
C TYR A 373 -178.99 60.82 -0.84
N THR A 374 -177.75 60.40 -1.00
CA THR A 374 -176.57 61.27 -0.96
C THR A 374 -176.01 61.40 -2.37
N GLY A 375 -175.39 62.55 -2.68
CA GLY A 375 -174.90 62.83 -4.05
C GLY A 375 -173.94 61.78 -4.63
N SER A 376 -173.33 60.94 -3.78
CA SER A 376 -172.34 59.93 -4.16
C SER A 376 -172.93 58.53 -4.37
N ASN A 377 -174.20 58.43 -4.80
CA ASN A 377 -174.89 57.17 -5.12
C ASN A 377 -175.16 56.24 -3.92
N ASP A 378 -174.87 56.66 -2.69
CA ASP A 378 -175.22 55.91 -1.49
C ASP A 378 -176.67 56.20 -1.08
N VAL A 379 -177.43 55.12 -0.85
CA VAL A 379 -178.84 55.15 -0.46
C VAL A 379 -179.00 54.50 0.89
N MET A 380 -179.65 55.20 1.81
CA MET A 380 -180.01 54.69 3.14
C MET A 380 -181.53 54.63 3.26
N TYR A 381 -182.06 53.62 3.95
CA TYR A 381 -183.48 53.50 4.21
C TYR A 381 -183.73 53.19 5.68
N ASN A 382 -184.86 53.67 6.21
CA ASN A 382 -185.32 53.33 7.55
C ASN A 382 -186.82 53.02 7.57
N MET A 383 -187.22 52.23 8.57
CA MET A 383 -188.60 51.91 8.88
C MET A 383 -188.74 51.92 10.40
N ALA A 384 -189.80 52.54 10.90
CA ALA A 384 -190.09 52.65 12.32
C ALA A 384 -191.59 52.50 12.56
N VAL A 385 -191.93 51.88 13.68
CA VAL A 385 -193.29 51.77 14.19
C VAL A 385 -193.30 52.39 15.59
N ASN A 386 -194.25 53.28 15.83
CA ASN A 386 -194.49 53.89 17.12
C ASN A 386 -195.76 53.32 17.74
N LEU A 387 -195.67 52.90 18.99
CA LEU A 387 -196.77 52.37 19.79
C LEU A 387 -196.91 53.23 21.05
N GLU A 388 -198.08 53.82 21.26
CA GLU A 388 -198.42 54.61 22.44
C GLU A 388 -199.47 53.83 23.25
N TRP A 389 -199.26 53.64 24.55
CA TRP A 389 -200.17 52.88 25.42
C TRP A 389 -200.56 53.67 26.66
#